data_AF-A0A432EX27-F1
#
_entry.id   AF-A0A432EX27-F1
#
_cell.length_a   1.000
_cell.length_b   1.000
_cell.length_c   1.000
_cell.angle_alpha   90.00
_cell.angle_beta   90.00
_cell.angle_gamma   90.00
#
_symmetry.space_group_name_H-M   'P 1'
#
loop_
_entity.id
_entity.type
_entity.pdbx_description
1 polymer ?
#
loop_
_entity_poly.entity_id
_entity_poly.type
_entity_poly.pdbx_seq_one_letter_code
_entity_poly.pdbx_strand_id
1 'polypeptide(L)'
;MSFFYIDPETYRKYRDQVIEMSQSIQVNYPENLPPETRRPGFSDEQIAEKLGLDTATVREIRCVAEREYYGLDEWQKAIEFKERTCRGYAERGLSSVTKRYFDARKKQN
;
A
#
# COMPACT_ATOMS: atom_id res chain seq x y z
N MET A 1 10.66 6.83 19.68
CA MET A 1 10.45 5.56 18.94
C MET A 1 9.57 4.69 19.83
N SER A 2 8.36 4.33 19.39
CA SER A 2 7.53 3.34 20.09
C SER A 2 8.15 1.98 19.80
N PHE A 3 8.54 1.23 20.83
CA PHE A 3 8.89 -0.17 20.67
C PHE A 3 7.58 -0.94 20.47
N PHE A 4 7.38 -1.45 19.26
CA PHE A 4 6.29 -2.39 18.99
C PHE A 4 6.68 -3.73 19.59
N TYR A 5 5.87 -4.24 20.51
CA TYR A 5 6.11 -5.52 21.16
C TYR A 5 4.99 -6.46 20.79
N ILE A 6 5.24 -7.21 19.72
CA ILE A 6 4.33 -8.23 19.25
C ILE A 6 4.82 -9.59 19.69
N ASP A 7 3.90 -10.37 20.25
CA ASP A 7 4.14 -11.78 20.49
C ASP A 7 4.33 -12.52 19.14
N PRO A 8 5.48 -13.20 18.92
CA PRO A 8 5.76 -13.86 17.65
C PRO A 8 4.74 -14.93 17.24
N GLU A 9 4.13 -15.63 18.21
CA GLU A 9 3.12 -16.65 17.91
C GLU A 9 1.83 -16.01 17.40
N THR A 10 1.38 -14.96 18.09
CA THR A 10 0.23 -14.14 17.69
C THR A 10 0.44 -13.52 16.31
N TYR A 11 1.64 -12.98 16.04
CA TYR A 11 1.97 -12.45 14.72
C TYR A 11 1.84 -13.50 13.63
N ARG A 12 2.50 -14.66 13.77
CA ARG A 12 2.47 -15.72 12.76
C ARG A 12 1.06 -16.24 12.51
N LYS A 13 0.22 -16.29 13.54
CA LYS A 13 -1.16 -16.79 13.44
C LYS A 13 -2.09 -15.84 12.68
N TYR A 14 -1.94 -14.52 12.88
CA TYR A 14 -2.91 -13.54 12.40
C TYR A 14 -2.38 -12.62 11.29
N ARG A 15 -1.07 -12.61 11.01
CA ARG A 15 -0.42 -11.81 9.95
C ARG A 15 -1.19 -11.80 8.64
N ASP A 16 -1.42 -12.99 8.07
CA ASP A 16 -2.01 -13.11 6.74
C ASP A 16 -3.48 -12.69 6.73
N GLN A 17 -4.21 -12.90 7.83
CA GLN A 17 -5.61 -12.47 7.95
C GLN A 17 -5.72 -10.95 8.09
N VAL A 18 -4.87 -10.35 8.93
CA VAL A 18 -4.82 -8.88 9.11
C VAL A 18 -4.46 -8.21 7.79
N ILE A 19 -3.49 -8.77 7.05
CA ILE A 19 -3.03 -8.14 5.81
C ILE A 19 -4.07 -8.22 4.69
N GLU A 20 -4.77 -9.35 4.56
CA GLU A 20 -5.86 -9.52 3.59
C GLU A 20 -7.01 -8.52 3.84
N MET A 21 -7.30 -8.22 5.11
CA MET A 21 -8.35 -7.27 5.50
C MET A 21 -7.90 -5.80 5.47
N SER A 22 -6.59 -5.55 5.53
CA SER A 22 -6.03 -4.19 5.58
C SER A 22 -6.20 -3.43 4.27
N GLN A 23 -6.34 -2.11 4.35
CA GLN A 23 -6.46 -1.25 3.17
C GLN A 23 -5.19 -1.17 2.32
N SER A 24 -4.03 -1.47 2.90
CA SER A 24 -2.72 -1.15 2.31
C SER A 24 -2.35 -2.06 1.13
N ILE A 25 -2.97 -3.22 1.02
CA ILE A 25 -2.66 -4.25 0.01
C ILE A 25 -3.89 -4.59 -0.84
N GLN A 26 -5.07 -4.13 -0.45
CA GLN A 26 -6.27 -4.35 -1.23
C GLN A 26 -6.30 -3.54 -2.52
N VAL A 27 -6.71 -4.21 -3.59
CA VAL A 27 -6.96 -3.62 -4.91
C VAL A 27 -8.25 -2.81 -4.82
N ASN A 28 -8.17 -1.58 -4.31
CA ASN A 28 -9.34 -0.74 -4.26
C ASN A 28 -8.99 0.71 -4.54
N TYR A 29 -8.57 0.97 -5.78
CA TYR A 29 -8.61 2.30 -6.40
C TYR A 29 -8.54 2.34 -7.94
N PRO A 30 -8.77 1.27 -8.74
CA PRO A 30 -9.26 1.51 -10.09
C PRO A 30 -10.74 1.87 -9.98
N GLU A 31 -11.09 3.14 -10.22
CA GLU A 31 -12.48 3.57 -10.46
C GLU A 31 -13.19 2.69 -11.52
N ASN A 32 -12.40 1.96 -12.32
CA ASN A 32 -12.81 1.03 -13.36
C ASN A 32 -13.30 -0.35 -12.87
N LEU A 33 -13.18 -0.71 -11.58
CA LEU A 33 -13.70 -1.98 -11.08
C LEU A 33 -15.20 -1.87 -10.75
N PRO A 34 -16.03 -2.84 -11.20
CA PRO A 34 -17.45 -2.88 -10.87
C PRO A 34 -17.70 -2.91 -9.35
N PRO A 35 -18.69 -2.16 -8.82
CA PRO A 35 -18.95 -2.03 -7.38
C PRO A 35 -19.01 -3.35 -6.61
N GLU A 36 -19.61 -4.38 -7.21
CA GLU A 36 -19.78 -5.73 -6.67
C GLU A 36 -18.46 -6.50 -6.49
N THR A 37 -17.39 -6.09 -7.16
CA THR A 37 -16.06 -6.69 -7.03
C THR A 37 -15.16 -5.95 -6.03
N ARG A 38 -15.60 -4.78 -5.55
CA ARG A 38 -14.83 -3.94 -4.62
C ARG A 38 -14.86 -4.57 -3.24
N ARG A 39 -13.68 -4.79 -2.66
CA ARG A 39 -13.53 -5.22 -1.26
C ARG A 39 -12.94 -4.04 -0.48
N PRO A 40 -13.75 -3.24 0.22
CA PRO A 40 -13.23 -2.15 1.03
C PRO A 40 -12.44 -2.73 2.20
N GLY A 41 -11.28 -2.13 2.50
CA GLY A 41 -10.46 -2.61 3.61
C GLY A 41 -11.00 -2.12 4.92
N PHE A 42 -10.85 -2.97 5.93
CA PHE A 42 -11.33 -2.71 7.28
C PHE A 42 -10.37 -1.80 8.03
N SER A 43 -10.90 -1.01 8.97
CA SER A 43 -10.08 -0.29 9.95
C SER A 43 -9.47 -1.26 10.98
N ASP A 44 -8.46 -0.79 11.72
CA ASP A 44 -7.83 -1.60 12.77
C ASP A 44 -8.87 -2.09 13.80
N GLU A 45 -9.85 -1.25 14.15
CA GLU A 45 -10.94 -1.57 15.08
C GLU A 45 -11.88 -2.65 14.52
N GLN A 46 -12.22 -2.57 13.23
CA GLN A 46 -13.08 -3.56 12.58
C GLN A 46 -12.39 -4.91 12.42
N ILE A 47 -11.08 -4.91 12.17
CA ILE A 47 -10.27 -6.13 12.12
C ILE A 47 -10.16 -6.73 13.53
N ALA A 48 -9.94 -5.91 14.55
CA ALA A 48 -9.88 -6.32 15.95
C ALA A 48 -11.18 -7.00 16.40
N GLU A 49 -12.33 -6.41 16.08
CA GLU A 49 -13.65 -6.99 16.36
C GLU A 49 -13.84 -8.35 15.67
N LYS A 50 -13.46 -8.48 14.39
CA LYS A 50 -13.57 -9.74 13.63
C LYS A 50 -12.67 -10.85 14.15
N LEU A 51 -11.45 -10.52 14.57
CA LEU A 51 -10.45 -11.49 15.01
C LEU A 51 -10.50 -11.77 16.52
N GLY A 52 -11.30 -11.02 17.28
CA GLY A 52 -11.33 -11.10 18.73
C GLY A 52 -10.00 -10.67 19.36
N LEU A 53 -9.35 -9.67 18.77
CA LEU A 53 -8.05 -9.13 19.21
C LEU A 53 -8.22 -7.70 19.72
N ASP A 54 -7.19 -7.21 20.43
CA ASP A 54 -7.09 -5.80 20.76
C ASP A 54 -6.63 -4.97 19.54
N THR A 55 -7.16 -3.75 19.42
CA THR A 55 -6.86 -2.84 18.30
C THR A 55 -5.37 -2.49 18.22
N ALA A 56 -4.68 -2.33 19.35
CA ALA A 56 -3.24 -2.07 19.33
C ALA A 56 -2.49 -3.28 18.78
N THR A 57 -2.86 -4.49 19.19
CA THR A 57 -2.26 -5.73 18.65
C THR A 57 -2.44 -5.83 17.14
N VAL A 58 -3.65 -5.60 16.63
CA VAL A 58 -3.92 -5.59 15.19
C VAL A 58 -3.08 -4.55 14.46
N ARG A 59 -2.98 -3.33 15.02
CA ARG A 59 -2.18 -2.25 14.45
C ARG A 59 -0.71 -2.63 14.36
N GLU A 60 -0.16 -3.24 15.40
CA GLU A 60 1.22 -3.70 15.39
C GLU A 60 1.42 -4.79 14.31
N ILE A 61 0.50 -5.75 14.22
CA ILE A 61 0.60 -6.85 13.24
C ILE A 61 0.60 -6.24 11.84
N ARG A 62 -0.36 -5.33 11.58
CA ARG A 62 -0.50 -4.67 10.29
C ARG A 62 0.76 -3.90 9.92
N CYS A 63 1.31 -3.07 10.82
CA CYS A 63 2.53 -2.30 10.55
C CYS A 63 3.73 -3.17 10.17
N VAL A 64 3.94 -4.29 10.87
CA VAL A 64 5.05 -5.21 10.56
C VAL A 64 4.77 -5.97 9.28
N ALA A 65 3.56 -6.51 9.13
CA ALA A 65 3.18 -7.33 7.99
C ALA A 65 3.17 -6.55 6.67
N GLU A 66 2.69 -5.30 6.67
CA GLU A 66 2.73 -4.40 5.50
C GLU A 66 4.18 -4.14 5.06
N ARG A 67 5.10 -4.00 6.01
CA ARG A 67 6.52 -3.78 5.71
C ARG A 67 7.19 -5.03 5.13
N GLU A 68 6.76 -6.22 5.56
CA GLU A 68 7.22 -7.50 5.03
C GLU A 68 6.58 -7.89 3.70
N TYR A 69 5.45 -7.28 3.33
CA TYR A 69 4.66 -7.72 2.18
C TYR A 69 5.42 -7.62 0.86
N TYR A 70 6.14 -6.52 0.66
CA TYR A 70 6.97 -6.32 -0.52
C TYR A 70 8.41 -6.71 -0.23
N GLY A 71 8.98 -7.55 -1.09
CA GLY A 71 10.40 -7.86 -1.09
C GLY A 71 11.26 -6.63 -1.38
N LEU A 72 12.54 -6.69 -1.01
CA LEU A 72 13.51 -5.60 -1.21
C LEU A 72 13.58 -5.12 -2.67
N ASP A 73 13.41 -6.04 -3.63
CA ASP A 73 13.42 -5.73 -5.06
C ASP A 73 12.32 -4.75 -5.46
N GLU A 74 11.13 -4.86 -4.87
CA GLU A 74 10.01 -3.96 -5.20
C GLU A 74 10.25 -2.56 -4.62
N TRP A 75 10.84 -2.49 -3.43
CA TRP A 75 11.31 -1.23 -2.84
C TRP A 75 12.40 -0.57 -3.69
N GLN A 76 13.35 -1.37 -4.20
CA GLN A 76 14.41 -0.90 -5.09
C GLN A 76 13.83 -0.32 -6.39
N LYS A 77 12.89 -1.03 -7.04
CA LYS A 77 12.18 -0.50 -8.22
C LYS A 77 11.46 0.80 -7.92
N ALA A 78 10.82 0.92 -6.75
CA ALA A 78 10.12 2.14 -6.35
C ALA A 78 11.09 3.32 -6.17
N ILE A 79 12.28 3.08 -5.60
CA ILE A 79 13.35 4.08 -5.48
C ILE A 79 13.82 4.51 -6.88
N GLU A 80 14.16 3.55 -7.75
CA GLU A 80 14.62 3.82 -9.11
C GLU A 80 13.59 4.61 -9.94
N PHE A 81 12.31 4.25 -9.81
CA PHE A 81 11.21 4.97 -10.43
C PHE A 81 11.16 6.43 -9.96
N LYS A 82 11.22 6.67 -8.65
CA LYS A 82 11.19 8.03 -8.07
C LYS A 82 12.41 8.83 -8.50
N GLU A 83 13.61 8.25 -8.44
CA GLU A 83 14.84 8.92 -8.88
C GLU A 83 14.77 9.32 -10.35
N ARG A 84 14.37 8.40 -11.23
CA ARG A 84 14.22 8.68 -12.67
C ARG A 84 13.22 9.80 -12.91
N THR A 85 12.13 9.81 -12.15
CA THR A 85 11.08 10.82 -12.25
C THR A 85 11.57 12.19 -11.81
N CYS A 86 12.28 12.27 -10.68
CA CYS A 86 12.89 13.50 -10.18
C CYS A 86 13.96 14.05 -11.13
N ARG A 87 14.85 13.20 -11.64
CA ARG A 87 15.88 13.60 -12.61
C ARG A 87 15.25 14.11 -13.90
N GLY A 88 14.26 13.40 -14.44
CA GLY A 88 13.53 13.83 -15.62
C GLY A 88 12.83 15.19 -15.43
N TYR A 89 12.26 15.45 -14.25
CA TYR A 89 11.71 16.75 -13.90
C TYR A 89 12.79 17.84 -13.82
N ALA A 90 13.92 17.57 -13.15
CA ALA A 90 15.02 18.53 -13.04
C ALA A 90 15.60 18.92 -14.42
N GLU A 91 15.73 17.96 -15.34
CA GLU A 91 16.23 18.20 -16.70
C GLU A 91 15.27 18.98 -17.60
N ARG A 92 13.96 18.66 -17.53
CA ARG A 92 12.98 19.04 -18.57
C ARG A 92 11.83 19.90 -18.04
N GLY A 93 11.81 20.17 -16.74
CA GLY A 93 10.69 20.79 -16.02
C GLY A 93 9.43 19.93 -15.96
N LEU A 94 9.47 18.68 -16.44
CA LEU A 94 8.31 17.80 -16.52
C LEU A 94 8.69 16.34 -16.29
N SER A 95 8.00 15.71 -15.35
CA SER A 95 8.21 14.31 -15.01
C SER A 95 7.62 13.38 -16.08
N SER A 96 8.16 12.16 -16.24
CA SER A 96 7.62 11.16 -17.19
C SER A 96 6.17 10.79 -16.89
N VAL A 97 5.79 10.76 -15.61
CA VAL A 97 4.43 10.46 -15.14
C VAL A 97 3.44 11.54 -15.55
N THR A 98 3.88 12.79 -15.63
CA THR A 98 3.06 13.94 -16.07
C THR A 98 3.08 14.10 -17.59
N LYS A 99 4.22 13.84 -18.22
CA LYS A 99 4.44 13.99 -19.68
C LYS A 99 3.40 13.24 -20.50
N ARG A 100 3.05 12.02 -20.11
CA ARG A 100 2.04 11.20 -20.82
C ARG A 100 0.69 11.90 -20.97
N TYR A 101 0.28 12.70 -19.99
CA TYR A 101 -0.99 13.43 -20.04
C TYR A 101 -0.92 14.66 -20.94
N PHE A 102 0.22 15.37 -20.92
CA PHE A 102 0.47 16.48 -21.85
C PHE A 102 0.49 15.99 -23.30
N ASP A 103 1.19 14.90 -23.58
CA ASP A 103 1.27 14.32 -24.93
C ASP A 103 -0.10 13.82 -25.40
N ALA A 104 -0.89 13.19 -24.52
CA ALA A 104 -2.24 12.75 -24.83
C ALA A 104 -3.17 13.93 -25.16
N ARG A 105 -3.11 15.02 -24.38
CA ARG A 105 -3.90 16.24 -24.63
C ARG A 105 -3.49 16.93 -25.94
N LYS A 106 -2.20 16.90 -26.28
CA LYS A 106 -1.68 17.48 -27.53
C LYS A 106 -2.08 16.68 -28.78
N LYS A 107 -2.38 15.39 -28.65
CA LYS A 107 -2.90 14.54 -29.74
C LYS A 107 -4.41 14.68 -29.97
N GLN A 108 -5.14 15.28 -29.02
CA GLN A 108 -6.59 15.52 -29.12
C GLN A 108 -6.93 16.89 -29.72
N ASN A 109 -5.94 17.78 -29.84
CA ASN A 109 -6.03 19.08 -30.52
C ASN A 109 -5.35 19.01 -31.89
#